data_AF-A0AAW2IEY5-F1
#
_entry.id   AF-A0AAW2IEY5-F1
#
_cell.length_a   1.000
_cell.length_b   1.000
_cell.length_c   1.000
_cell.angle_alpha   90.00
_cell.angle_beta   90.00
_cell.angle_gamma   90.00
#
_symmetry.space_group_name_H-M   'P 1'
#
loop_
_entity.id
_entity.type
_entity.pdbx_description
1 polymer ?
#
loop_
_entity_poly.entity_id
_entity_poly.type
_entity_poly.pdbx_seq_one_letter_code
_entity_poly.pdbx_strand_id
1 'polypeptide(L)' 'MLRSRRHDDYGEVNQLLERSLKAFIKSTCCYPECITKRDYDRVLREFEHSEKVHVNLMILEARMQAELLYALRAVMRYMT' A
#
# COMPACT_ATOMS: atom_id res chain seq x y z
N MET A 1 6.52 9.13 -20.24
CA MET A 1 5.30 8.28 -20.32
C MET A 1 5.47 7.02 -19.47
N LEU A 2 5.14 7.08 -18.18
CA LEU A 2 4.98 5.88 -17.35
C LEU A 2 3.52 5.44 -17.47
N ARG A 3 3.24 4.43 -18.29
CA ARG A 3 2.06 3.60 -18.09
C ARG A 3 2.27 2.87 -16.75
N SER A 4 1.89 3.54 -15.66
CA SER A 4 1.39 2.83 -14.49
C SER A 4 0.39 1.82 -15.04
N ARG A 5 0.53 0.53 -14.70
CA ARG A 5 -0.52 -0.45 -14.99
C ARG A 5 -1.73 0.01 -14.17
N ARG A 6 -2.52 0.89 -14.78
CA ARG A 6 -3.85 1.24 -14.34
C ARG A 6 -4.65 -0.04 -14.54
N HIS A 7 -4.78 -0.84 -13.49
CA HIS A 7 -5.93 -1.74 -13.42
C HIS A 7 -7.13 -0.81 -13.34
N ASP A 8 -8.04 -0.90 -14.31
CA ASP A 8 -9.12 0.07 -14.50
C ASP A 8 -10.21 0.02 -13.39
N ASP A 9 -9.93 -0.67 -12.28
CA ASP A 9 -10.82 -0.91 -11.12
C ASP A 9 -10.61 0.09 -9.96
N TYR A 10 -10.04 1.28 -10.22
CA TYR A 10 -9.88 2.33 -9.19
C TYR A 10 -11.21 2.79 -8.55
N GLY A 11 -12.34 2.52 -9.21
CA GLY A 11 -13.68 2.76 -8.67
C GLY A 11 -13.99 1.90 -7.45
N GLU A 12 -13.60 0.63 -7.46
CA GLU A 12 -13.80 -0.30 -6.35
C GLU A 12 -12.97 0.10 -5.13
N VAL A 13 -11.72 0.54 -5.36
CA VAL A 13 -10.85 1.08 -4.31
C VAL A 13 -11.50 2.27 -3.60
N ASN A 14 -12.29 3.07 -4.32
CA ASN A 14 -12.99 4.20 -3.73
C ASN A 14 -14.25 3.82 -2.96
N GLN A 15 -14.94 2.74 -3.34
CA GLN A 15 -16.12 2.23 -2.65
C GLN A 15 -15.78 1.36 -1.43
N LEU A 16 -14.71 0.57 -1.51
CA LEU A 16 -14.33 -0.42 -0.50
C LEU A 16 -13.49 0.16 0.65
N LEU A 17 -12.77 1.26 0.42
CA LEU A 17 -11.87 1.83 1.42
C LEU A 17 -12.37 3.19 1.93
N GLU A 18 -12.66 3.25 3.23
CA GLU A 18 -12.90 4.51 3.93
C GLU A 18 -11.70 5.48 3.80
N ARG A 19 -11.98 6.78 3.86
CA ARG A 19 -10.94 7.83 3.75
C ARG A 19 -9.85 7.70 4.83
N SER A 20 -10.24 7.28 6.04
CA SER A 20 -9.35 6.96 7.17
C SER A 20 -8.37 5.83 6.83
N LEU A 21 -8.87 4.79 6.18
CA LEU A 21 -8.09 3.62 5.76
C LEU A 21 -7.10 3.97 4.64
N LYS A 22 -7.50 4.80 3.66
CA LYS A 22 -6.57 5.29 2.62
C LYS A 22 -5.43 6.11 3.20
N ALA A 23 -5.73 6.98 4.17
CA ALA A 23 -4.72 7.77 4.87
C ALA A 23 -3.76 6.85 5.66
N PHE A 24 -4.29 5.84 6.35
CA PHE A 24 -3.49 4.85 7.06
C PHE A 24 -2.58 4.07 6.09
N ILE A 25 -3.12 3.52 5.00
CA ILE A 25 -2.33 2.80 3.98
C ILE A 25 -1.20 3.68 3.45
N LYS A 26 -1.48 4.95 3.14
CA LYS A 26 -0.47 5.89 2.64
C LYS A 26 0.63 6.13 3.68
N SER A 27 0.26 6.34 4.94
CA SER A 27 1.22 6.52 6.04
C SER A 27 2.04 5.26 6.26
N THR A 28 1.43 4.07 6.26
CA THR A 28 2.14 2.79 6.46
C THR A 28 3.10 2.49 5.31
N CYS A 29 2.72 2.79 4.07
CA CYS A 29 3.59 2.63 2.91
C CYS A 29 4.79 3.57 2.96
N CYS A 30 4.53 4.88 3.15
CA CYS A 30 5.53 5.92 2.88
C CYS A 30 6.28 6.40 4.12
N TYR A 31 5.68 6.29 5.31
CA TYR A 31 6.18 6.81 6.58
C TYR A 31 5.83 5.87 7.76
N PRO A 32 6.22 4.58 7.69
CA PRO A 32 5.88 3.60 8.72
C PRO A 32 6.32 4.00 10.13
N GLU A 33 7.40 4.78 10.26
CA GLU A 33 7.92 5.33 11.52
C GLU A 33 6.96 6.31 12.22
N CYS A 34 6.02 6.89 11.47
CA CYS A 34 5.04 7.85 11.98
C CYS A 34 3.72 7.20 12.44
N ILE A 35 3.56 5.88 12.29
CA ILE A 35 2.33 5.16 12.65
C ILE A 35 2.26 4.97 14.16
N THR A 36 1.20 5.46 14.80
CA THR A 36 0.95 5.22 16.23
C THR A 36 -0.07 4.10 16.45
N LYS A 37 -0.05 3.47 17.63
CA LYS A 37 -1.07 2.47 18.03
C LYS A 37 -2.49 3.03 17.91
N ARG A 38 -2.67 4.32 18.19
CA ARG A 38 -3.98 4.99 18.08
C ARG A 38 -4.47 5.05 16.63
N ASP A 39 -3.58 5.20 15.65
CA ASP A 39 -3.93 5.18 14.23
C ASP A 39 -4.37 3.77 13.80
N TYR A 40 -3.64 2.75 14.28
CA TYR A 40 -3.96 1.34 14.06
C TYR A 40 -5.31 0.92 14.67
N ASP A 41 -5.62 1.39 15.88
CA ASP A 41 -6.89 1.09 16.56
C ASP A 41 -8.08 1.81 15.89
N ARG A 42 -7.83 2.96 15.23
CA ARG A 42 -8.87 3.80 14.62
C ARG A 42 -9.36 3.27 13.28
N VAL A 43 -8.55 2.49 12.57
CA VAL A 43 -8.87 1.90 11.26
C VAL A 43 -9.26 0.43 11.38
N LEU A 44 -10.01 -0.08 10.39
CA LEU A 44 -10.43 -1.50 10.31
C LEU A 44 -11.08 -1.98 11.62
N ARG A 45 -11.97 -1.18 12.22
CA ARG A 45 -12.48 -1.43 13.58
C ARG A 45 -13.25 -2.74 13.74
N GLU A 46 -13.84 -3.21 12.66
CA GLU A 46 -14.60 -4.47 12.62
C GLU A 46 -13.72 -5.70 12.34
N PHE A 47 -12.43 -5.50 12.08
CA PHE A 47 -11.49 -6.57 11.76
C PHE A 47 -10.78 -7.04 13.03
N GLU A 48 -10.52 -8.33 13.11
CA GLU A 48 -9.66 -8.91 14.12
C GLU A 48 -8.22 -8.39 13.98
N HIS A 49 -7.47 -8.47 15.09
CA HIS A 49 -6.06 -8.07 15.09
C HIS A 49 -5.22 -8.85 14.06
N SER A 50 -5.51 -10.16 13.92
CA SER A 50 -4.90 -11.05 12.93
C SER A 50 -5.10 -10.54 11.50
N GLU A 51 -6.32 -10.12 11.16
CA GLU A 51 -6.67 -9.60 9.83
C GLU A 51 -6.01 -8.23 9.59
N LYS A 52 -5.97 -7.36 10.59
CA LYS A 52 -5.25 -6.10 10.50
C LYS A 52 -3.75 -6.31 10.27
N VAL A 53 -3.12 -7.28 10.93
CA VAL A 53 -1.72 -7.65 10.69
C VAL A 53 -1.56 -8.16 9.25
N HIS A 54 -2.48 -9.00 8.77
CA HIS A 54 -2.47 -9.48 7.39
C HIS A 54 -2.52 -8.34 6.36
N VAL A 55 -3.37 -7.32 6.59
CA VAL A 55 -3.41 -6.12 5.74
C VAL A 55 -2.07 -5.39 5.72
N ASN A 56 -1.40 -5.25 6.87
CA ASN A 56 -0.08 -4.62 6.92
C ASN A 56 0.99 -5.41 6.15
N LEU A 57 0.95 -6.74 6.19
CA LEU A 57 1.85 -7.60 5.41
C LEU A 57 1.62 -7.41 3.90
N MET A 58 0.37 -7.40 3.45
CA MET A 58 0.04 -7.15 2.03
C MET A 58 0.56 -5.78 1.55
N ILE A 59 0.42 -4.75 2.40
CA ILE A 59 0.91 -3.40 2.10
C ILE A 59 2.44 -3.37 1.96
N LEU A 60 3.16 -4.03 2.87
CA LEU A 60 4.63 -4.11 2.85
C LEU A 60 5.15 -4.84 1.60
N GLU A 61 4.57 -6.01 1.29
CA GLU A 61 4.93 -6.81 0.12
C GLU A 61 4.67 -6.04 -1.18
N ALA A 62 3.53 -5.35 -1.29
CA ALA A 62 3.21 -4.54 -2.44
C ALA A 62 4.21 -3.38 -2.64
N ARG A 63 4.65 -2.74 -1.55
CA ARG A 63 5.68 -1.69 -1.61
C ARG A 63 7.01 -2.25 -2.13
N MET A 64 7.48 -3.36 -1.54
CA MET A 64 8.72 -4.01 -1.94
C MET A 64 8.69 -4.43 -3.41
N GLN A 65 7.59 -5.03 -3.85
CA GLN A 65 7.41 -5.44 -5.25
C GLN A 65 7.47 -4.25 -6.21
N ALA A 66 6.83 -3.12 -5.87
CA ALA A 66 6.86 -1.92 -6.70
C ALA A 66 8.26 -1.30 -6.80
N GLU A 67 8.98 -1.21 -5.67
CA GLU A 67 10.36 -0.71 -5.61
C GLU A 67 11.31 -1.59 -6.42
N LEU A 68 11.22 -2.91 -6.23
CA LEU A 68 12.04 -3.88 -6.96
C LEU A 68 11.79 -3.81 -8.47
N LEU A 69 10.53 -3.76 -8.90
CA LEU A 69 10.19 -3.61 -10.31
C LEU A 69 10.74 -2.31 -10.90
N TYR A 70 10.73 -1.22 -10.13
CA TYR A 70 11.29 0.05 -10.57
C TYR A 70 12.82 -0.02 -10.71
N ALA A 71 13.50 -0.61 -9.73
CA ALA A 71 14.95 -0.81 -9.75
C ALA A 71 15.38 -1.73 -10.90
N LEU A 72 14.72 -2.88 -11.07
CA LEU A 72 15.00 -3.82 -12.16
C LEU A 72 14.77 -3.17 -13.53
N ARG A 73 13.70 -2.38 -13.69
CA ARG A 73 13.47 -1.64 -14.92
C ARG A 73 14.57 -0.63 -15.22
N ALA A 74 15.14 0.02 -14.20
CA ALA A 74 16.27 0.92 -14.37
C ALA A 74 17.53 0.17 -14.81
N VAL A 75 17.82 -0.98 -14.19
CA VAL A 75 18.94 -1.85 -14.58
C VAL A 75 18.79 -2.32 -16.03
N MET A 76 17.61 -2.81 -16.42
CA MET A 76 17.36 -3.27 -17.79
C MET A 76 17.57 -2.16 -18.83
N ARG A 77 17.22 -0.91 -18.50
CA ARG A 77 17.43 0.27 -19.35
C ARG A 77 18.89 0.72 -19.41
N TYR A 78 19.70 0.37 -18.43
CA TYR A 78 21.14 0.66 -18.46
C TYR A 78 21.89 -0.41 -19.27
N MET A 79 21.42 -1.65 -19.21
CA MET A 79 22.01 -2.77 -19.95
C MET A 79 21.64 -2.81 -21.43
N THR A 80 20.65 -2.03 -21.87
CA THR A 80 20.19 -1.93 -23.27
C THR A 80 20.38 -0.50 -23.76
#